data_AF-A0A535NEV8-F1
#
_entry.id   AF-A0A535NEV8-F1
#
_cell.length_a   1.000
_cell.length_b   1.000
_cell.length_c   1.000
_cell.angle_alpha   90.00
_cell.angle_beta   90.00
_cell.angle_gamma   90.00
#
_symmetry.space_group_name_H-M   'P 1'
#
loop_
_entity.id
_entity.type
_entity.pdbx_description
1 polymer ?
#
loop_
_entity_poly.entity_id
_entity_poly.type
_entity_poly.pdbx_seq_one_letter_code
_entity_poly.pdbx_strand_id
1 'polypeptide(L)'
;MTPPPGSSVLIDAFSLDFTDFILQRIPLAVAYVMIVTYLVLFLLTGSVVLPFKAVIMNILSIGASFGALVWVFQQGHLSSLLNFTPAPLDPSVPVLLFCLVFGLSMDYEVLLISRIQEEYRRTGDTTQAVASGLEKSGRLITGAAAIMAAVFLAFGLADVVLIKSIGLGLALAVAIDATLVRALIVPAVMRLLGRANWWAPRRLARWHRRIGSDEPVAA
;
A
#
# COMPACT_ATOMS: atom_id res chain seq x y z
N MET A 1 19.28 11.19 43.99
CA MET A 1 18.22 11.86 44.78
C MET A 1 17.10 10.87 44.96
N THR A 2 16.85 10.41 46.19
CA THR A 2 15.73 9.51 46.49
C THR A 2 14.44 10.32 46.62
N PRO A 3 13.35 9.96 45.93
CA PRO A 3 12.10 10.71 45.98
C PRO A 3 11.43 10.66 47.36
N PRO A 4 10.69 11.71 47.75
CA PRO A 4 9.94 11.73 49.01
C PRO A 4 8.87 10.63 49.07
N PRO A 5 8.54 10.09 50.26
CA PRO A 5 7.57 9.01 50.41
C PRO A 5 6.21 9.40 49.87
N GLY A 6 5.65 8.58 48.96
CA GLY A 6 4.37 8.85 48.29
C GLY A 6 4.48 9.59 46.95
N SER A 7 5.69 9.89 46.47
CA SER A 7 5.91 10.44 45.14
C SER A 7 6.45 9.41 44.15
N SER A 8 5.82 9.30 42.98
CA SER A 8 6.33 8.55 41.85
C SER A 8 7.25 9.45 41.03
N VAL A 9 8.51 9.05 40.85
CA VAL A 9 9.40 9.71 39.89
C VAL A 9 9.02 9.22 38.51
N LEU A 10 8.40 10.09 37.72
CA LEU A 10 8.23 9.88 36.29
C LEU A 10 9.53 10.31 35.62
N ILE A 11 10.22 9.35 35.00
CA ILE A 11 11.39 9.63 34.17
C ILE A 11 10.84 9.97 32.79
N ASP A 12 11.03 11.20 32.34
CA ASP A 12 10.63 11.62 30.99
C ASP A 12 11.58 10.97 29.98
N ALA A 13 11.09 9.90 29.34
CA ALA A 13 11.76 9.21 28.25
C ALA A 13 10.88 9.27 26.99
N PHE A 14 10.41 10.47 26.64
CA PHE A 14 9.49 10.74 25.53
C PHE A 14 9.74 9.90 24.28
N SER A 15 10.98 9.77 23.79
CA SER A 15 11.27 8.99 22.58
C SER A 15 11.03 7.49 22.75
N LEU A 16 11.31 6.92 23.92
CA LEU A 16 11.06 5.52 24.23
C LEU A 16 9.55 5.29 24.41
N ASP A 17 8.89 6.12 25.22
CA ASP A 17 7.44 6.03 25.46
C ASP A 17 6.63 6.18 24.17
N PHE A 18 7.07 7.09 23.28
CA PHE A 18 6.45 7.29 21.98
C PHE A 18 6.65 6.09 21.04
N THR A 19 7.86 5.52 21.03
CA THR A 19 8.15 4.32 20.23
C THR A 19 7.33 3.12 20.73
N ASP A 20 7.27 2.91 22.04
CA ASP A 20 6.51 1.82 22.65
C ASP A 20 5.01 1.98 22.41
N PHE A 21 4.49 3.21 22.51
CA PHE A 21 3.10 3.53 22.17
C PHE A 21 2.78 3.17 20.71
N ILE A 22 3.66 3.53 19.78
CA ILE A 22 3.51 3.21 18.35
C ILE A 22 3.52 1.69 18.14
N LEU A 23 4.53 0.99 18.66
CA LEU A 23 4.69 -0.45 18.47
C LEU A 23 3.52 -1.25 19.03
N GLN A 24 2.92 -0.81 20.14
CA GLN A 24 1.76 -1.47 20.71
C GLN A 24 0.48 -1.28 19.87
N ARG A 25 0.37 -0.17 19.14
CA ARG A 25 -0.83 0.19 18.35
C ARG A 25 -0.75 -0.24 16.88
N ILE A 26 0.44 -0.30 16.29
CA ILE A 26 0.65 -0.69 14.89
C ILE A 26 -0.09 -1.99 14.53
N PRO A 27 0.01 -3.11 15.30
CA PRO A 27 -0.63 -4.36 14.92
C PRO A 27 -2.16 -4.24 14.80
N LEU A 28 -2.79 -3.53 15.74
CA LEU A 28 -4.23 -3.27 15.72
C LEU A 28 -4.62 -2.35 14.57
N ALA A 29 -3.85 -1.29 14.31
CA ALA A 29 -4.09 -0.37 13.21
C ALA A 29 -3.97 -1.06 11.85
N VAL A 30 -2.91 -1.84 11.65
CA VAL A 30 -2.69 -2.64 10.44
C VAL A 30 -3.82 -3.65 10.27
N ALA A 31 -4.17 -4.42 11.31
CA ALA A 31 -5.26 -5.38 11.23
C ALA A 31 -6.59 -4.72 10.87
N TYR A 32 -6.91 -3.57 11.47
CA TYR A 32 -8.11 -2.80 11.16
C TYR A 32 -8.15 -2.36 9.69
N VAL A 33 -7.07 -1.72 9.22
CA VAL A 33 -6.96 -1.26 7.83
C VAL A 33 -7.09 -2.44 6.86
N MET A 34 -6.41 -3.55 7.13
CA MET A 34 -6.44 -4.75 6.28
C MET A 34 -7.84 -5.38 6.22
N ILE A 35 -8.55 -5.45 7.35
CA ILE A 35 -9.93 -5.97 7.39
C ILE A 35 -10.86 -5.05 6.59
N VAL A 36 -10.81 -3.74 6.83
CA VAL A 36 -11.66 -2.77 6.13
C VAL A 36 -11.40 -2.83 4.63
N THR A 37 -10.14 -2.78 4.22
CA THR A 37 -9.71 -2.93 2.82
C THR A 37 -10.21 -4.24 2.20
N TYR A 38 -10.04 -5.34 2.91
CA TYR A 38 -10.49 -6.65 2.43
C TYR A 38 -11.99 -6.65 2.19
N LEU A 39 -12.77 -6.10 3.12
CA LEU A 39 -14.22 -5.99 3.00
C LEU A 39 -14.60 -5.10 1.82
N VAL A 40 -13.99 -3.93 1.67
CA VAL A 40 -14.26 -3.01 0.54
C VAL A 40 -13.98 -3.69 -0.79
N LEU A 41 -12.82 -4.34 -0.95
CA LEU A 41 -12.50 -5.08 -2.18
C LEU A 41 -13.43 -6.27 -2.41
N PHE A 42 -13.85 -6.95 -1.35
CA PHE A 42 -14.81 -8.05 -1.45
C PHE A 42 -16.18 -7.52 -1.92
N LEU A 43 -16.64 -6.39 -1.40
CA LEU A 43 -17.87 -5.74 -1.83
C LEU A 43 -17.79 -5.23 -3.27
N LEU A 44 -16.64 -4.71 -3.70
CA LEU A 44 -16.46 -4.20 -5.05
C LEU A 44 -16.39 -5.33 -6.09
N THR A 45 -15.61 -6.37 -5.79
CA THR A 45 -15.27 -7.40 -6.77
C THR A 45 -16.16 -8.63 -6.68
N GLY A 46 -16.80 -8.87 -5.52
CA GLY A 46 -17.54 -10.09 -5.22
C GLY A 46 -16.67 -11.33 -5.06
N SER A 47 -15.33 -11.22 -5.15
CA SER A 47 -14.37 -12.32 -5.04
C SER A 47 -13.65 -12.28 -3.70
N VAL A 48 -13.30 -13.45 -3.17
CA VAL A 48 -12.51 -13.61 -1.94
C VAL A 48 -11.00 -13.65 -2.26
N VAL A 49 -10.65 -14.10 -3.46
CA VAL A 49 -9.25 -14.27 -3.88
C VAL A 49 -8.61 -12.92 -4.24
N LEU A 50 -9.38 -11.99 -4.83
CA LEU A 50 -8.88 -10.67 -5.22
C LEU A 50 -8.47 -9.80 -4.02
N PRO A 51 -9.29 -9.68 -2.95
CA PRO A 51 -8.89 -8.96 -1.75
C PRO A 51 -7.69 -9.62 -1.05
N PHE A 52 -7.64 -10.96 -1.03
CA PHE A 52 -6.55 -11.68 -0.39
C PHE A 52 -5.21 -11.46 -1.13
N LYS A 53 -5.19 -11.53 -2.46
CA LYS A 53 -3.96 -11.21 -3.22
C LYS A 53 -3.55 -9.75 -3.02
N ALA A 54 -4.51 -8.81 -2.97
CA ALA A 54 -4.24 -7.39 -2.82
C ALA A 54 -3.50 -7.11 -1.50
N VAL A 55 -4.01 -7.72 -0.43
CA VAL A 55 -3.36 -7.73 0.89
C VAL A 55 -1.91 -8.23 0.83
N ILE A 56 -1.66 -9.36 0.17
CA ILE A 56 -0.31 -9.91 0.04
C ILE A 56 0.60 -8.98 -0.78
N MET A 57 0.10 -8.43 -1.88
CA MET A 57 0.85 -7.51 -2.74
C MET A 57 1.22 -6.23 -2.00
N ASN A 58 0.30 -5.69 -1.20
CA ASN A 58 0.57 -4.53 -0.36
C ASN A 58 1.63 -4.82 0.69
N ILE A 59 1.56 -5.97 1.38
CA ILE A 59 2.59 -6.35 2.36
C ILE A 59 3.95 -6.47 1.68
N LEU A 60 4.02 -7.09 0.50
CA LEU A 60 5.26 -7.20 -0.27
C LEU A 60 5.81 -5.83 -0.69
N SER A 61 4.93 -4.95 -1.18
CA SER A 61 5.26 -3.58 -1.60
C SER A 61 5.81 -2.75 -0.43
N ILE A 62 5.12 -2.78 0.71
CA ILE A 62 5.53 -2.07 1.93
C ILE A 62 6.84 -2.65 2.48
N GLY A 63 6.98 -3.97 2.50
CA GLY A 63 8.21 -4.65 2.93
C GLY A 63 9.41 -4.28 2.06
N ALA A 64 9.24 -4.29 0.73
CA ALA A 64 10.27 -3.87 -0.20
C ALA A 64 10.64 -2.38 -0.02
N SER A 65 9.63 -1.53 0.16
CA SER A 65 9.81 -0.10 0.37
C SER A 65 10.55 0.20 1.67
N PHE A 66 10.18 -0.46 2.76
CA PHE A 66 10.84 -0.31 4.06
C PHE A 66 12.27 -0.85 4.03
N GLY A 67 12.48 -2.02 3.42
CA GLY A 67 13.82 -2.58 3.22
C GLY A 67 14.72 -1.64 2.41
N ALA A 68 14.18 -1.03 1.36
CA ALA A 68 14.91 -0.06 0.55
C ALA A 68 15.21 1.23 1.33
N LEU A 69 14.28 1.71 2.15
CA LEU A 69 14.49 2.86 3.04
C LEU A 69 15.63 2.61 4.03
N VAL A 70 15.62 1.45 4.71
CA VAL A 70 16.69 1.03 5.63
C VAL A 70 18.03 0.93 4.90
N TRP A 71 18.04 0.34 3.71
CA TRP A 71 19.25 0.18 2.90
C TRP A 71 19.86 1.51 2.46
N VAL A 72 19.03 2.49 2.08
CA VAL A 72 19.48 3.83 1.66
C VAL A 72 19.91 4.67 2.86
N PHE A 73 19.03 4.86 3.85
CA PHE A 73 19.19 5.87 4.90
C PHE A 73 19.91 5.36 6.15
N GLN A 74 19.56 4.15 6.60
CA GLN A 74 20.15 3.60 7.81
C GLN A 74 21.52 2.97 7.53
N GLN A 75 21.68 2.28 6.40
CA GLN A 75 22.96 1.68 6.00
C GLN A 75 23.84 2.63 5.15
N GLY A 76 23.29 3.75 4.68
CA GLY A 76 24.07 4.83 4.09
C GLY A 76 24.60 4.60 2.67
N HIS A 77 24.09 3.60 1.93
CA HIS A 77 24.61 3.25 0.60
C HIS A 77 24.54 4.40 -0.44
N LEU A 78 23.66 5.39 -0.22
CA LEU A 78 23.50 6.56 -1.10
C LEU A 78 23.87 7.89 -0.42
N SER A 79 24.48 7.84 0.77
CA SER A 79 24.81 9.02 1.59
C SER A 79 25.73 10.01 0.87
N SER A 80 26.72 9.51 0.12
CA SER A 80 27.66 10.33 -0.64
C SER A 80 27.05 11.03 -1.85
N LEU A 81 26.06 10.41 -2.50
CA LEU A 81 25.40 10.96 -3.69
C LEU A 81 24.33 12.00 -3.32
N LEU A 82 23.63 11.78 -2.21
CA LEU A 82 22.50 12.59 -1.75
C LEU A 82 22.86 13.59 -0.64
N ASN A 83 24.16 13.70 -0.31
CA ASN A 83 24.71 14.59 0.73
C ASN A 83 23.88 14.54 2.02
N PHE A 84 23.76 13.36 2.62
CA PHE A 84 23.11 13.21 3.92
C PHE A 84 23.94 12.32 4.85
N THR A 85 23.79 12.54 6.15
CA THR A 85 24.42 11.71 7.19
C THR A 85 23.50 10.53 7.50
N PRO A 86 23.97 9.27 7.40
CA PRO A 86 23.19 8.11 7.84
C PRO A 86 22.77 8.26 9.30
N ALA A 87 21.48 8.06 9.58
CA ALA A 87 20.92 8.22 10.90
C ALA A 87 19.81 7.17 11.13
N PRO A 88 19.54 6.79 12.40
CA PRO A 88 18.35 6.03 12.73
C PRO A 88 17.10 6.74 12.21
N LEU A 89 16.19 5.96 11.63
CA LEU A 89 14.92 6.48 11.15
C LEU A 89 14.02 6.86 12.33
N ASP A 90 13.32 7.97 12.20
CA ASP A 90 12.31 8.36 13.17
C ASP A 90 11.17 7.30 13.21
N PRO A 91 10.69 6.90 14.40
CA PRO A 91 9.61 5.91 14.55
C PRO A 91 8.31 6.26 13.81
N SER A 92 8.11 7.53 13.46
CA SER A 92 6.96 8.02 12.70
C SER A 92 7.07 7.70 11.20
N VAL A 93 8.27 7.56 10.66
CA VAL A 93 8.51 7.32 9.23
C VAL A 93 7.89 6.01 8.74
N PRO A 94 8.09 4.85 9.41
CA PRO A 94 7.44 3.60 9.02
C PRO A 94 5.91 3.68 9.04
N VAL A 95 5.33 4.38 10.02
CA VAL A 95 3.88 4.56 10.15
C VAL A 95 3.35 5.41 9.00
N LEU A 96 4.01 6.52 8.70
CA LEU A 96 3.63 7.39 7.59
C LEU A 96 3.80 6.69 6.24
N LEU A 97 4.89 5.97 6.05
CA LEU A 97 5.16 5.18 4.84
C LEU A 97 4.10 4.10 4.67
N PHE A 98 3.74 3.38 5.74
CA PHE A 98 2.63 2.44 5.72
C PHE A 98 1.34 3.13 5.25
N CYS A 99 0.91 4.20 5.91
CA CYS A 99 -0.35 4.88 5.57
C CYS A 99 -0.38 5.39 4.12
N LEU A 100 0.70 6.01 3.66
CA LEU A 100 0.77 6.60 2.33
C LEU A 100 0.92 5.53 1.24
N VAL A 101 1.86 4.60 1.38
CA VAL A 101 2.09 3.55 0.39
C VAL A 101 0.88 2.62 0.30
N PHE A 102 0.30 2.25 1.45
CA PHE A 102 -0.90 1.42 1.48
C PHE A 102 -2.08 2.12 0.81
N GLY A 103 -2.35 3.39 1.19
CA GLY A 103 -3.46 4.15 0.60
C GLY A 103 -3.32 4.31 -0.91
N LEU A 104 -2.15 4.75 -1.36
CA LEU A 104 -1.87 4.93 -2.79
C LEU A 104 -1.93 3.61 -3.55
N SER A 105 -1.34 2.54 -2.99
CA SER A 105 -1.36 1.24 -3.64
C SER A 105 -2.78 0.69 -3.77
N MET A 106 -3.59 0.87 -2.74
CA MET A 106 -4.98 0.45 -2.71
C MET A 106 -5.83 1.17 -3.75
N ASP A 107 -5.68 2.48 -3.86
CA ASP A 107 -6.42 3.29 -4.84
C ASP A 107 -6.15 2.81 -6.27
N TYR A 108 -4.88 2.60 -6.62
CA TYR A 108 -4.53 2.10 -7.94
C TYR A 108 -4.94 0.64 -8.14
N GLU A 109 -4.98 -0.20 -7.10
CA GLU A 109 -5.32 -1.62 -7.26
C GLU A 109 -6.81 -1.76 -7.48
N VAL A 110 -7.61 -0.99 -6.75
CA VAL A 110 -9.05 -0.84 -6.98
C VAL A 110 -9.32 -0.41 -8.42
N LEU A 111 -8.65 0.65 -8.90
CA LEU A 111 -8.82 1.14 -10.26
C LEU A 111 -8.46 0.10 -11.32
N LEU A 112 -7.33 -0.60 -11.14
CA LEU A 112 -6.88 -1.64 -12.08
C LEU A 112 -7.83 -2.84 -12.07
N ILE A 113 -8.18 -3.36 -10.90
CA ILE A 113 -9.05 -4.53 -10.77
C ILE A 113 -10.46 -4.22 -11.28
N SER A 114 -11.00 -3.03 -11.00
CA SER A 114 -12.31 -2.61 -11.51
C SER A 114 -12.33 -2.65 -13.04
N ARG A 115 -11.29 -2.12 -13.69
CA ARG A 115 -11.18 -2.15 -15.16
C ARG A 115 -11.02 -3.57 -15.72
N ILE A 116 -10.20 -4.41 -15.09
CA ILE A 116 -10.04 -5.82 -15.50
C ILE A 116 -11.37 -6.56 -15.33
N GLN A 117 -12.11 -6.30 -14.25
CA GLN A 117 -13.40 -6.92 -13.99
C GLN A 117 -14.46 -6.51 -15.02
N GLU A 118 -14.50 -5.25 -15.42
CA GLU A 118 -15.38 -4.75 -16.48
C GLU A 118 -15.14 -5.50 -17.80
N GLU A 119 -13.87 -5.64 -18.21
CA GLU A 119 -13.52 -6.38 -19.43
C GLU A 119 -13.78 -7.89 -19.29
N TYR A 120 -13.58 -8.47 -18.11
CA TYR A 120 -13.88 -9.88 -17.85
C TYR A 120 -15.39 -10.16 -17.92
N ARG A 121 -16.23 -9.28 -17.40
CA ARG A 121 -17.70 -9.41 -17.51
C ARG A 121 -18.16 -9.34 -18.96
N ARG A 122 -17.45 -8.59 -19.81
CA ARG A 122 -17.75 -8.44 -21.23
C ARG A 122 -17.25 -9.62 -22.08
N THR A 123 -16.06 -10.15 -21.80
CA THR A 123 -15.38 -11.14 -22.68
C THR A 123 -15.42 -12.56 -22.12
N GLY A 124 -15.51 -12.74 -20.80
CA GLY A 124 -15.42 -14.04 -20.14
C GLY A 124 -14.01 -14.67 -20.14
N ASP A 125 -13.01 -14.04 -20.77
CA ASP A 125 -11.63 -14.49 -20.78
C ASP A 125 -10.78 -13.64 -19.83
N THR A 126 -10.20 -14.30 -18.81
CA THR A 126 -9.33 -13.64 -17.84
C THR A 126 -8.05 -13.11 -18.49
N THR A 127 -7.50 -13.79 -19.49
CA THR A 127 -6.24 -13.37 -20.12
C THR A 127 -6.44 -12.10 -20.92
N GLN A 128 -7.48 -12.07 -21.75
CA GLN A 128 -7.86 -10.90 -22.53
C GLN A 128 -8.25 -9.72 -21.63
N ALA A 129 -8.99 -9.98 -20.54
CA ALA A 129 -9.39 -8.95 -19.60
C ALA A 129 -8.21 -8.30 -18.87
N VAL A 130 -7.23 -9.10 -18.43
CA VAL A 130 -6.00 -8.57 -17.80
C VAL A 130 -5.19 -7.74 -18.80
N ALA A 131 -5.03 -8.23 -20.03
CA ALA A 131 -4.29 -7.51 -21.06
C ALA A 131 -4.95 -6.16 -21.41
N SER A 132 -6.27 -6.16 -21.69
CA SER A 132 -6.99 -4.95 -22.06
C SER A 132 -7.14 -3.98 -20.88
N GLY A 133 -7.34 -4.48 -19.67
CA GLY A 133 -7.36 -3.67 -18.45
C GLY A 133 -6.03 -2.97 -18.21
N LEU A 134 -4.91 -3.67 -18.39
CA LEU A 134 -3.58 -3.10 -18.25
C LEU A 134 -3.26 -2.07 -19.36
N GLU A 135 -3.63 -2.35 -20.60
CA GLU A 135 -3.44 -1.43 -21.73
C GLU A 135 -4.16 -0.09 -21.49
N LYS A 136 -5.40 -0.15 -21.01
CA LYS A 136 -6.23 1.05 -20.78
C LYS A 136 -5.81 1.82 -19.53
N SER A 137 -5.50 1.13 -18.43
CA SER A 137 -5.18 1.78 -17.16
C SER A 137 -3.69 2.09 -17.00
N GLY A 138 -2.81 1.46 -17.77
CA GLY A 138 -1.35 1.58 -17.63
C GLY A 138 -0.86 3.02 -17.77
N ARG A 139 -1.28 3.75 -18.81
CA ARG A 139 -0.88 5.16 -19.01
C ARG A 139 -1.32 6.06 -17.85
N LEU A 140 -2.52 5.85 -17.34
CA LEU A 140 -3.06 6.63 -16.22
C LEU A 140 -2.26 6.36 -14.93
N ILE A 141 -2.03 5.09 -14.62
CA ILE A 141 -1.30 4.65 -13.43
C ILE A 141 0.15 5.16 -13.47
N THR A 142 0.87 4.95 -14.58
CA THR A 142 2.26 5.39 -14.72
C THR A 142 2.38 6.91 -14.68
N GLY A 143 1.43 7.63 -15.29
CA GLY A 143 1.40 9.09 -15.24
C GLY A 143 1.22 9.63 -13.83
N ALA A 144 0.25 9.07 -13.08
CA ALA A 144 0.01 9.47 -11.70
C ALA A 144 1.19 9.09 -10.78
N ALA A 145 1.78 7.90 -10.97
CA ALA A 145 3.00 7.50 -10.28
C ALA A 145 4.19 8.43 -10.56
N ALA A 146 4.36 8.88 -11.81
CA ALA A 146 5.42 9.81 -12.18
C ALA A 146 5.25 11.18 -11.50
N ILE A 147 4.02 11.70 -11.41
CA ILE A 147 3.72 12.95 -10.70
C ILE A 147 4.03 12.79 -9.21
N MET A 148 3.57 11.71 -8.58
CA MET A 148 3.83 11.43 -7.16
C MET A 148 5.32 11.28 -6.87
N ALA A 149 6.05 10.56 -7.72
CA ALA A 149 7.49 10.42 -7.61
C ALA A 149 8.20 11.77 -7.73
N ALA A 150 7.79 12.64 -8.67
CA ALA A 150 8.36 13.99 -8.81
C ALA A 150 8.13 14.85 -7.55
N VAL A 151 6.92 14.82 -6.97
CA VAL A 151 6.60 15.54 -5.73
C VAL A 151 7.44 15.03 -4.56
N PHE A 152 7.55 13.72 -4.39
CA PHE A 152 8.32 13.13 -3.30
C PHE A 152 9.83 13.29 -3.46
N LEU A 153 10.34 13.27 -4.69
CA LEU A 153 11.74 13.61 -4.97
C LEU A 153 12.04 15.07 -4.64
N ALA A 154 11.08 15.99 -4.84
CA ALA A 154 11.26 17.39 -4.44
C ALA A 154 11.44 17.53 -2.91
N PHE A 155 10.82 16.67 -2.10
CA PHE A 155 11.07 16.65 -0.64
C PHE A 155 12.50 16.18 -0.31
N GLY A 156 13.14 15.44 -1.20
CA GLY A 156 14.56 15.10 -1.10
C GLY A 156 15.50 16.31 -1.15
N LEU A 157 15.04 17.47 -1.61
CA LEU A 157 15.79 18.73 -1.60
C LEU A 157 15.67 19.49 -0.26
N ALA A 158 14.89 18.99 0.69
CA ALA A 158 14.75 19.62 1.99
C ALA A 158 16.02 19.47 2.85
N ASP A 159 16.34 20.51 3.62
CA ASP A 159 17.45 20.51 4.58
C ASP A 159 17.16 19.66 5.82
N VAL A 160 15.88 19.47 6.14
CA VAL A 160 15.44 18.65 7.27
C VAL A 160 15.56 17.17 6.89
N VAL A 161 16.46 16.43 7.56
CA VAL A 161 16.71 15.00 7.34
C VAL A 161 15.43 14.17 7.39
N LEU A 162 14.52 14.50 8.31
CA LEU A 162 13.21 13.83 8.40
C LEU A 162 12.42 13.96 7.09
N ILE A 163 12.26 15.17 6.56
CA ILE A 163 11.53 15.44 5.31
C ILE A 163 12.24 14.77 4.12
N LYS A 164 13.57 14.87 4.05
CA LYS A 164 14.40 14.23 3.02
C LYS A 164 14.20 12.71 3.02
N SER A 165 14.22 12.07 4.19
CA SER A 165 14.04 10.62 4.35
C SER A 165 12.65 10.14 3.94
N ILE A 166 11.60 10.88 4.33
CA ILE A 166 10.22 10.60 3.94
C ILE A 166 10.05 10.76 2.44
N GLY A 167 10.55 11.86 1.87
CA GLY A 167 10.47 12.15 0.44
C GLY A 167 11.10 11.07 -0.43
N LEU A 168 12.38 10.80 -0.23
CA LEU A 168 13.10 9.75 -0.98
C LEU A 168 12.53 8.36 -0.71
N GLY A 169 12.13 8.07 0.53
CA GLY A 169 11.47 6.82 0.91
C GLY A 169 10.18 6.58 0.13
N LEU A 170 9.29 7.56 0.11
CA LEU A 170 8.01 7.49 -0.59
C LEU A 170 8.18 7.48 -2.11
N ALA A 171 9.13 8.27 -2.65
CA ALA A 171 9.43 8.25 -4.07
C ALA A 171 9.85 6.85 -4.53
N LEU A 172 10.74 6.20 -3.77
CA LEU A 172 11.20 4.85 -4.06
C LEU A 172 10.08 3.82 -3.88
N ALA A 173 9.29 3.95 -2.82
CA ALA A 173 8.16 3.08 -2.54
C ALA A 173 7.12 3.11 -3.67
N VAL A 174 6.71 4.30 -4.10
CA VAL A 174 5.77 4.48 -5.21
C VAL A 174 6.35 3.98 -6.53
N ALA A 175 7.64 4.21 -6.78
CA ALA A 175 8.30 3.70 -7.98
C ALA A 175 8.29 2.16 -8.03
N ILE A 176 8.64 1.50 -6.92
CA ILE A 176 8.61 0.03 -6.80
C ILE A 176 7.17 -0.49 -6.96
N ASP A 177 6.21 0.13 -6.28
CA ASP A 177 4.81 -0.29 -6.34
C ASP A 177 4.24 -0.18 -7.77
N ALA A 178 4.39 0.99 -8.39
CA ALA A 178 3.83 1.25 -9.72
C ALA A 178 4.46 0.38 -10.81
N THR A 179 5.76 0.07 -10.68
CA THR A 179 6.49 -0.69 -11.71
C THR A 179 6.55 -2.18 -11.42
N LEU A 180 7.18 -2.57 -10.31
CA LEU A 180 7.46 -3.96 -10.00
C LEU A 180 6.19 -4.68 -9.55
N VAL A 181 5.46 -4.10 -8.61
CA VAL A 181 4.27 -4.75 -8.05
C VAL A 181 3.13 -4.70 -9.05
N ARG A 182 2.79 -3.52 -9.54
CA ARG A 182 1.56 -3.29 -10.30
C ARG A 182 1.67 -3.57 -11.79
N ALA A 183 2.80 -3.24 -12.43
CA ALA A 183 2.96 -3.49 -13.86
C ALA A 183 3.41 -4.93 -14.14
N LEU A 184 4.09 -5.60 -13.20
CA LEU A 184 4.63 -6.94 -13.40
C LEU A 184 3.97 -8.01 -12.53
N ILE A 185 4.08 -7.91 -11.20
CA ILE A 185 3.67 -9.00 -10.29
C ILE A 185 2.15 -9.20 -10.30
N VAL A 186 1.36 -8.13 -10.24
CA VAL A 186 -0.10 -8.20 -10.21
C VAL A 186 -0.66 -8.89 -11.47
N PRO A 187 -0.33 -8.46 -12.70
CA PRO A 187 -0.78 -9.16 -13.92
C PRO A 187 -0.30 -10.61 -14.00
N ALA A 188 0.93 -10.90 -13.58
CA ALA A 188 1.47 -12.25 -13.59
C ALA A 188 0.68 -13.19 -12.65
N VAL A 189 0.39 -12.73 -11.43
CA VAL A 189 -0.41 -13.50 -10.46
C VAL A 189 -1.86 -13.63 -10.91
N MET A 190 -2.45 -12.60 -11.48
CA MET A 190 -3.80 -12.70 -12.07
C MET A 190 -3.83 -13.73 -13.20
N ARG A 191 -2.82 -13.75 -14.07
CA ARG A 191 -2.74 -14.74 -15.14
C ARG A 191 -2.56 -16.17 -14.60
N LEU A 192 -1.73 -16.35 -13.56
CA LEU A 192 -1.49 -17.66 -12.94
C LEU A 192 -2.75 -18.22 -12.25
N LEU A 193 -3.50 -17.36 -11.55
CA LEU A 193 -4.72 -17.76 -10.84
C LEU A 193 -5.90 -18.00 -11.80
N GLY A 194 -5.89 -17.42 -13.00
CA GLY A 194 -6.90 -17.64 -14.04
C GLY A 194 -8.34 -17.49 -13.52
N ARG A 195 -9.15 -18.55 -13.64
CA ARG A 195 -10.55 -18.55 -13.17
C ARG A 195 -10.70 -18.49 -11.64
N ALA A 196 -9.67 -18.88 -10.88
CA ALA A 196 -9.73 -18.83 -9.41
C ALA A 196 -9.79 -17.40 -8.88
N ASN A 197 -9.31 -16.40 -9.65
CA ASN A 197 -9.46 -14.98 -9.30
C ASN A 197 -10.91 -14.58 -9.06
N TRP A 198 -11.86 -15.21 -9.75
CA TRP A 198 -13.28 -14.85 -9.71
C TRP A 198 -14.09 -15.72 -8.75
N TRP A 199 -13.42 -16.57 -7.97
CA TRP A 199 -14.10 -17.51 -7.10
C TRP A 199 -14.65 -16.82 -5.84
N ALA A 200 -15.92 -17.12 -5.58
CA ALA A 200 -16.64 -16.66 -4.41
C ALA A 200 -17.51 -17.79 -3.83
N PRO A 201 -17.55 -17.97 -2.49
CA PRO A 201 -18.43 -18.95 -1.87
C PRO A 201 -19.90 -18.65 -2.20
N ARG A 202 -20.70 -19.68 -2.52
CA ARG A 202 -22.11 -19.57 -2.98
C ARG A 202 -23.05 -18.80 -2.04
N ARG A 203 -22.70 -18.64 -0.76
CA ARG A 203 -23.45 -17.80 0.18
C ARG A 203 -23.08 -16.32 -0.01
N LEU A 204 -21.79 -15.99 0.04
CA LEU A 204 -21.26 -14.63 -0.17
C LEU A 204 -21.61 -14.05 -1.56
N ALA A 205 -21.57 -14.86 -2.62
CA ALA A 205 -22.00 -14.44 -3.96
C ALA A 205 -23.51 -14.16 -4.07
N ARG A 206 -24.34 -14.76 -3.20
CA ARG A 206 -25.79 -14.48 -3.11
C ARG A 206 -26.06 -13.17 -2.35
N TRP A 207 -25.28 -12.89 -1.30
CA TRP A 207 -25.36 -11.61 -0.57
C TRP A 207 -24.95 -10.43 -1.46
N HIS A 208 -23.83 -10.55 -2.18
CA HIS A 208 -23.39 -9.51 -3.12
C HIS A 208 -24.44 -9.22 -4.22
N ARG A 209 -25.07 -10.26 -4.79
CA ARG A 209 -26.15 -10.08 -5.78
C ARG A 209 -27.40 -9.38 -5.26
N ARG A 210 -27.67 -9.43 -3.95
CA ARG A 210 -28.79 -8.73 -3.31
C ARG A 210 -28.51 -7.26 -3.03
N ILE A 211 -27.23 -6.87 -2.92
CA ILE A 211 -26.83 -5.48 -2.70
C ILE A 211 -26.71 -4.72 -4.03
N GLY A 212 -26.32 -5.41 -5.12
CA GLY A 212 -26.19 -4.82 -6.45
C GLY A 212 -27.43 -4.87 -7.35
N SER A 213 -28.61 -5.24 -6.83
CA SER A 213 -29.84 -5.39 -7.62
C SER A 213 -30.69 -4.11 -7.75
N ASP A 214 -30.22 -2.97 -7.23
CA ASP A 214 -30.98 -1.70 -7.23
C ASP A 214 -30.42 -0.62 -8.16
N GLU A 215 -29.58 -0.96 -9.15
CA GLU A 215 -29.29 -0.02 -10.26
C GLU A 215 -30.14 -0.40 -11.49
N PRO A 216 -31.23 0.35 -11.79
CA PRO A 216 -31.90 0.23 -13.06
C PRO A 216 -30.93 0.69 -14.14
N VAL A 217 -30.58 -0.22 -15.03
CA VAL A 217 -29.90 0.12 -16.29
C VAL A 217 -30.84 1.05 -17.05
N ALA A 218 -30.54 2.34 -17.04
CA ALA A 218 -31.26 3.32 -17.84
C ALA A 218 -31.04 2.96 -19.31
N ALA A 219 -32.16 2.72 -20.00
CA ALA A 219 -32.27 2.38 -21.41
C ALA A 219 -31.90 3.58 -22.32
#